data_AF-A0A436S7U4-F1
#
_entry.id   AF-A0A436S7U4-F1
#
_cell.length_a   1.000
_cell.length_b   1.000
_cell.length_c   1.000
_cell.angle_alpha   90.00
_cell.angle_beta   90.00
_cell.angle_gamma   90.00
#
_symmetry.space_group_name_H-M   'P 1'
#
loop_
_entity.id
_entity.type
_entity.pdbx_description
1 polymer ?
#
loop_
_entity_poly.entity_id
_entity_poly.type
_entity_poly.pdbx_seq_one_letter_code
_entity_poly.pdbx_strand_id
1 'polypeptide(L)'
;VITSNKGVSCTFRPYHHDPAEQYTGMISKLGVDIGQTHQGQLVWAVLGATRHHEAGDLAGSYYGVNAEASVVTGGGANLLVGGLDGAFMLEPLSVQAQTGVNLAVAVASLDLVHSYK
;
A
#
# COMPACT_ATOMS: atom_id res chain seq x y z
N VAL A 1 -15.89 -12.70 -8.36
CA VAL A 1 -14.70 -12.11 -7.71
C VAL A 1 -14.97 -12.08 -6.21
N ILE A 2 -14.10 -12.62 -5.37
CA ILE A 2 -14.22 -12.53 -3.91
C ILE A 2 -13.42 -11.31 -3.47
N THR A 3 -14.08 -10.36 -2.80
CA THR A 3 -13.43 -9.21 -2.17
C THR A 3 -13.27 -9.50 -0.69
N SER A 4 -12.06 -9.38 -0.16
CA SER A 4 -11.76 -9.51 1.26
C SER A 4 -11.20 -8.18 1.78
N ASN A 5 -11.68 -7.77 2.96
CA ASN A 5 -11.21 -6.58 3.66
C ASN A 5 -10.39 -7.01 4.88
N LYS A 6 -9.24 -6.37 5.09
CA LYS A 6 -8.37 -6.63 6.24
C LYS A 6 -7.89 -5.32 6.85
N GLY A 7 -8.20 -5.12 8.12
CA GLY A 7 -7.62 -4.03 8.91
C GLY A 7 -6.12 -4.24 9.15
N VAL A 8 -5.36 -3.16 9.07
CA VAL A 8 -3.91 -3.13 9.29
C VAL A 8 -3.51 -1.94 10.14
N SER A 9 -2.37 -2.05 10.83
CA SER A 9 -1.69 -0.93 11.46
C SER A 9 -0.40 -0.67 10.70
N CYS A 10 -0.16 0.59 10.36
CA CYS A 10 0.92 1.02 9.49
C CYS A 10 1.81 2.02 10.25
N THR A 11 3.12 1.86 10.09
CA THR A 11 4.11 2.83 10.59
C THR A 11 4.81 3.42 9.38
N PHE A 12 4.60 4.71 9.13
CA PHE A 12 5.37 5.44 8.13
C PHE A 12 6.68 5.91 8.75
N ARG A 13 7.78 5.68 8.04
CA ARG A 13 9.12 6.10 8.43
C ARG A 13 9.65 7.04 7.36
N PRO A 14 9.60 8.36 7.60
CA PRO A 14 10.16 9.33 6.66
C PRO A 14 11.64 9.02 6.39
N TYR A 15 12.09 9.28 5.17
CA TYR A 15 13.52 9.15 4.84
C TYR A 15 14.36 10.24 5.51
N HIS A 16 13.77 11.43 5.66
CA HIS A 16 14.33 12.51 6.47
C HIS A 16 14.20 12.14 7.95
N HIS A 17 15.02 12.74 8.82
CA HIS A 17 15.07 12.41 10.26
C HIS A 17 13.81 12.84 11.04
N ASP A 18 12.67 12.94 10.36
CA ASP A 18 11.37 13.27 10.92
C ASP A 18 10.82 12.09 11.74
N PRO A 19 9.97 12.35 12.73
CA PRO A 19 9.35 11.30 13.54
C PRO A 19 8.54 10.31 12.71
N ALA A 20 8.55 9.04 13.12
CA ALA A 20 7.66 8.05 12.53
C ALA A 20 6.19 8.36 12.85
N GLU A 21 5.32 8.14 11.87
CA GLU A 21 3.88 8.37 11.99
C GLU A 21 3.12 7.05 12.03
N GLN A 22 1.99 7.07 12.73
CA GLN A 22 1.12 5.91 12.88
C GLN A 22 -0.16 6.11 12.08
N TYR A 23 -0.52 5.09 11.32
CA TYR A 23 -1.73 5.05 10.52
C TYR A 23 -2.49 3.76 10.82
N THR A 24 -3.81 3.84 10.71
CA THR A 24 -4.67 2.67 10.62
C THR A 24 -5.12 2.55 9.18
N GLY A 25 -5.15 1.33 8.65
CA GLY A 25 -5.53 1.10 7.27
C GLY A 25 -6.55 -0.01 7.07
N MET A 26 -7.23 0.05 5.93
CA MET A 26 -8.10 -1.01 5.44
C MET A 26 -7.65 -1.44 4.05
N ILE A 27 -7.23 -2.68 3.91
CA ILE A 27 -6.82 -3.26 2.63
C ILE A 27 -8.01 -4.00 2.02
N SER A 28 -8.34 -3.67 0.77
CA SER A 28 -9.23 -4.47 -0.07
C SER A 28 -8.40 -5.27 -1.07
N LYS A 29 -8.65 -6.58 -1.13
CA LYS A 29 -7.92 -7.51 -2.02
C LYS A 29 -8.85 -8.11 -3.06
N LEU A 30 -8.30 -8.38 -4.25
CA LEU A 30 -8.96 -9.16 -5.30
C LEU A 30 -8.20 -10.46 -5.50
N GLY A 31 -8.84 -11.62 -5.28
CA GLY A 31 -8.18 -12.90 -5.51
C GLY A 31 -8.97 -14.14 -5.07
N VAL A 32 -8.74 -15.23 -5.79
CA VAL A 32 -9.12 -16.61 -5.44
C VAL A 32 -8.03 -17.18 -4.53
N ASP A 33 -8.41 -17.86 -3.46
CA ASP A 33 -7.51 -18.50 -2.48
C ASP A 33 -6.72 -17.59 -1.54
N ILE A 34 -7.44 -16.71 -0.83
CA ILE A 34 -7.01 -16.29 0.51
C ILE A 34 -7.31 -17.46 1.48
N GLY A 35 -6.66 -18.60 1.24
CA GLY A 35 -6.46 -19.60 2.28
C GLY A 35 -5.70 -18.92 3.40
N GLN A 36 -6.26 -18.95 4.62
CA GLN A 36 -5.68 -18.50 5.89
C GLN A 36 -4.50 -17.52 5.72
N THR A 37 -4.78 -16.21 5.65
CA THR A 37 -3.72 -15.19 5.53
C THR A 37 -2.70 -15.40 6.65
N HIS A 38 -1.57 -16.03 6.33
CA HIS A 38 -0.46 -16.15 7.26
C HIS A 38 0.02 -14.74 7.60
N GLN A 39 0.28 -14.51 8.89
CA GLN A 39 0.62 -13.21 9.49
C GLN A 39 1.94 -12.66 8.93
N GLY A 40 1.91 -12.09 7.73
CA GLY A 40 3.02 -11.41 7.10
C GLY A 40 2.95 -9.90 7.27
N GLN A 41 4.10 -9.23 7.17
CA GLN A 41 4.18 -7.77 7.07
C GLN A 41 4.19 -7.38 5.58
N LEU A 42 3.50 -6.29 5.26
CA LEU A 42 3.58 -5.64 3.95
C LEU A 42 4.45 -4.40 4.10
N VAL A 43 5.41 -4.25 3.20
CA VAL A 43 6.34 -3.11 3.21
C VAL A 43 6.26 -2.42 1.86
N TRP A 44 6.03 -1.11 1.90
CA TRP A 44 5.96 -0.26 0.71
C TRP A 44 6.97 0.86 0.82
N ALA A 45 7.65 1.17 -0.28
CA ALA A 45 8.28 2.47 -0.46
C ALA A 45 7.19 3.51 -0.74
N VAL A 46 7.31 4.68 -0.11
CA VAL A 46 6.41 5.82 -0.32
C VAL A 46 7.14 6.86 -1.15
N LEU A 47 6.56 7.21 -2.29
CA LEU A 47 7.08 8.23 -3.20
C LEU A 47 6.07 9.38 -3.25
N GLY A 48 6.51 10.60 -2.94
CA GLY A 48 5.71 11.81 -3.02
C GLY A 48 6.05 12.65 -4.25
N ALA A 49 5.08 13.39 -4.78
CA ALA A 49 5.28 14.36 -5.85
C ALA A 49 6.17 15.55 -5.43
N THR A 50 6.23 15.83 -4.12
CA THR A 50 7.04 16.88 -3.51
C THR A 50 8.04 16.28 -2.53
N ARG A 51 9.12 17.04 -2.25
CA ARG A 51 10.09 16.69 -1.19
C ARG A 51 9.61 17.03 0.21
N HIS A 52 8.59 17.88 0.32
CA HIS A 52 7.98 18.27 1.58
C HIS A 52 6.72 17.43 1.80
N HIS A 53 6.54 17.00 3.04
CA HIS A 53 5.38 16.28 3.54
C HIS A 53 5.15 16.75 4.97
N GLU A 54 3.90 16.93 5.35
CA GLU A 54 3.46 17.20 6.71
C GLU A 54 2.84 15.95 7.35
N ALA A 55 2.93 15.85 8.67
CA ALA A 55 2.37 14.72 9.40
C ALA A 55 0.86 14.58 9.09
N GLY A 56 0.47 13.39 8.64
CA GLY A 56 -0.89 13.08 8.22
C GLY A 56 -1.14 13.10 6.71
N ASP A 57 -0.20 13.59 5.88
CA ASP A 57 -0.42 13.73 4.43
C ASP A 57 -0.64 12.39 3.70
N LEU A 58 -0.22 11.26 4.29
CA LEU A 58 -0.48 9.93 3.73
C LEU A 58 -1.91 9.44 4.00
N ALA A 59 -2.73 10.19 4.76
CA ALA A 59 -4.13 9.83 4.92
C ALA A 59 -4.88 9.98 3.59
N GLY A 60 -5.70 9.00 3.26
CA GLY A 60 -6.47 8.99 2.03
C GLY A 60 -6.64 7.60 1.43
N SER A 61 -7.32 7.56 0.29
CA SER A 61 -7.58 6.35 -0.46
C SER A 61 -6.52 6.14 -1.53
N TYR A 62 -6.02 4.92 -1.61
CA TYR A 62 -5.05 4.48 -2.60
C TYR A 62 -5.64 3.36 -3.43
N TYR A 63 -5.47 3.43 -4.74
CA TYR A 63 -6.03 2.47 -5.68
C TYR A 63 -4.93 1.78 -6.48
N GLY A 64 -5.08 0.48 -6.64
CA GLY A 64 -4.22 -0.34 -7.49
C GLY A 64 -4.31 0.13 -8.93
N VAL A 65 -3.16 0.52 -9.49
CA VAL A 65 -2.97 0.67 -10.93
C VAL A 65 -2.35 -0.64 -11.41
N ASN A 66 -3.20 -1.61 -11.68
CA ASN A 66 -2.82 -2.82 -12.39
C ASN A 66 -2.66 -2.45 -13.88
N ALA A 67 -1.45 -2.63 -14.41
CA ALA A 67 -1.06 -2.32 -15.79
C ALA A 67 -1.77 -3.18 -16.87
N GLU A 68 -2.88 -3.82 -16.53
CA GLU A 68 -3.67 -4.69 -17.41
C GLU A 68 -4.59 -3.90 -18.35
N ALA A 69 -4.79 -2.61 -18.10
CA ALA A 69 -5.68 -1.74 -18.87
C ALA A 69 -4.97 -0.64 -19.69
N SER A 70 -3.63 -0.56 -19.68
CA SER A 70 -2.90 0.50 -20.38
C SER A 70 -1.99 -0.04 -21.48
N VAL A 71 -2.28 0.36 -22.71
CA VAL A 71 -1.51 0.11 -23.95
C VAL A 71 -0.10 0.77 -23.93
N VAL A 72 0.33 1.39 -22.84
CA VAL A 72 1.55 2.21 -22.81
C VAL A 72 2.41 1.91 -21.57
N THR A 73 3.67 1.56 -21.87
CA THR A 73 4.89 1.50 -21.04
C THR A 73 4.96 0.43 -19.95
N GLY A 74 5.84 -0.54 -20.22
CA GLY A 74 6.09 -1.72 -19.42
C GLY A 74 6.65 -1.45 -18.02
N GLY A 75 6.09 -2.17 -17.05
CA GLY A 75 6.51 -2.23 -15.67
C GLY A 75 5.39 -2.90 -14.86
N GLY A 76 5.42 -4.23 -14.77
CA GLY A 76 4.39 -5.05 -14.11
C GLY A 76 4.39 -4.95 -12.59
N ALA A 77 4.40 -3.75 -12.03
CA ALA A 77 4.36 -3.51 -10.60
C ALA A 77 2.93 -3.22 -10.13
N ASN A 78 2.49 -3.89 -9.06
CA ASN A 78 1.23 -3.56 -8.36
C ASN A 78 1.44 -2.28 -7.54
N LEU A 79 1.35 -1.11 -8.18
CA LEU A 79 1.49 0.17 -7.51
C LEU A 79 0.14 0.62 -6.95
N LEU A 80 0.15 1.30 -5.79
CA LEU A 80 -1.02 2.01 -5.28
C LEU A 80 -0.77 3.51 -5.42
N VAL A 81 -1.74 4.25 -5.97
CA VAL A 81 -1.63 5.71 -6.15
C VAL A 81 -2.81 6.37 -5.46
N GLY A 82 -2.55 7.45 -4.73
CA GLY A 82 -3.57 8.10 -3.91
C GLY A 82 -3.01 9.07 -2.88
N GLY A 83 -3.68 9.13 -1.72
CA GLY A 83 -3.39 10.11 -0.66
C GLY A 83 -3.93 11.50 -1.02
N LEU A 84 -3.36 12.54 -0.39
CA LEU A 84 -3.73 13.94 -0.64
C LEU A 84 -3.60 14.28 -2.13
N ASP A 85 -4.73 14.54 -2.80
CA ASP A 85 -4.82 14.88 -4.24
C ASP A 85 -4.05 13.94 -5.20
N GLY A 86 -3.83 12.68 -4.81
CA GLY A 86 -3.06 11.73 -5.61
C GLY A 86 -1.55 12.00 -5.65
N ALA A 87 -1.03 12.77 -4.69
CA ALA A 87 0.38 13.16 -4.62
C ALA A 87 1.33 12.03 -4.17
N PHE A 88 0.80 10.86 -3.78
CA PHE A 88 1.59 9.76 -3.22
C PHE A 88 1.43 8.46 -4.01
N MET A 89 2.53 7.74 -4.13
CA MET A 89 2.61 6.40 -4.71
C MET A 89 3.23 5.43 -3.72
N LEU A 90 2.64 4.25 -3.57
CA LEU A 90 3.12 3.16 -2.74
C LEU A 90 3.62 2.02 -3.64
N GLU A 91 4.93 1.77 -3.60
CA GLU A 91 5.58 0.69 -4.35
C GLU A 91 5.85 -0.50 -3.42
N PRO A 92 5.31 -1.70 -3.69
CA PRO A 92 5.62 -2.87 -2.89
C PRO A 92 7.11 -3.20 -3.00
N LEU A 93 7.81 -3.22 -1.87
CA LEU A 93 9.16 -3.76 -1.86
C LEU A 93 9.02 -5.29 -1.97
N SER A 94 9.67 -5.90 -2.96
CA SER A 94 9.62 -7.36 -3.27
C SER A 94 10.03 -8.29 -2.10
N VAL A 95 10.33 -7.76 -0.94
CA VAL A 95 10.37 -8.47 0.34
C VAL A 95 8.95 -8.75 0.85
N GLN A 96 8.16 -9.47 0.05
CA GLN A 96 7.19 -10.41 0.62
C GLN A 96 8.03 -11.49 1.31
N ALA A 97 8.32 -11.23 2.59
CA ALA A 97 9.17 -12.08 3.41
C ALA A 97 8.70 -13.53 3.25
N GLN A 98 9.63 -14.38 2.83
CA GLN A 98 9.40 -15.75 2.44
C GLN A 98 8.70 -16.55 3.54
N THR A 99 7.37 -16.65 3.47
CA THR A 99 6.62 -17.74 4.10
C THR A 99 6.05 -18.62 3.00
N GLY A 100 6.94 -19.32 2.28
CA GLY A 100 6.69 -20.58 1.58
C GLY A 100 5.59 -20.67 0.51
N VAL A 101 4.85 -19.60 0.25
CA VAL A 101 3.78 -19.53 -0.74
C VAL A 101 4.00 -18.24 -1.52
N ASN A 102 4.06 -18.33 -2.85
CA ASN A 102 4.03 -17.18 -3.76
C ASN A 102 2.67 -16.50 -3.62
N LEU A 103 2.46 -15.76 -2.54
CA LEU A 103 1.23 -15.04 -2.30
C LEU A 103 1.29 -13.73 -3.08
N ALA A 104 0.92 -13.82 -4.37
CA ALA A 104 0.62 -12.67 -5.20
C ALA A 104 -0.64 -12.00 -4.66
N VAL A 105 -0.53 -11.24 -3.57
CA VAL A 105 -1.63 -10.43 -3.06
C VAL A 105 -1.77 -9.22 -3.97
N ALA A 106 -2.74 -9.24 -4.87
CA ALA A 106 -3.20 -8.05 -5.54
C ALA A 106 -3.98 -7.19 -4.52
N VAL A 107 -3.30 -6.18 -3.97
CA VAL A 107 -3.97 -5.12 -3.22
C VAL A 107 -4.68 -4.24 -4.23
N ALA A 108 -6.01 -4.20 -4.15
CA ALA A 108 -6.83 -3.41 -5.04
C ALA A 108 -7.07 -1.99 -4.51
N SER A 109 -7.22 -1.86 -3.19
CA SER A 109 -7.21 -0.56 -2.55
C SER A 109 -6.66 -0.62 -1.13
N LEU A 110 -6.18 0.51 -0.65
CA LEU A 110 -5.78 0.76 0.72
C LEU A 110 -6.33 2.12 1.14
N ASP A 111 -7.11 2.17 2.21
CA ASP A 111 -7.50 3.42 2.84
C ASP A 111 -6.63 3.62 4.08
N LEU A 112 -6.05 4.83 4.25
CA LEU A 112 -5.23 5.21 5.40
C LEU A 112 -5.87 6.34 6.19
N VAL A 113 -5.83 6.22 7.51
CA VAL A 113 -6.24 7.25 8.46
C VAL A 113 -5.10 7.51 9.44
N HIS A 114 -4.69 8.78 9.55
CA HIS A 114 -3.67 9.19 10.52
C HIS A 114 -4.18 8.95 11.94
N SER A 115 -3.38 8.25 12.74
CA SER A 115 -3.74 7.87 14.11
C SER A 115 -3.12 8.87 15.09
N TYR A 116 -3.97 9.69 15.71
CA TYR A 116 -3.56 10.51 16.85
C TYR A 116 -3.51 9.63 18.11
N LYS A 117 -2.42 9.76 18.89
CA LYS A 117 -2.34 9.14 20.22
C LYS A 117 -3.31 9.80 21.19
#